data_AF-A0A558HD06-F1
#
_entry.id   AF-A0A558HD06-F1
#
_cell.length_a   1.000
_cell.length_b   1.000
_cell.length_c   1.000
_cell.angle_alpha   90.00
_cell.angle_beta   90.00
_cell.angle_gamma   90.00
#
_symmetry.space_group_name_H-M   'P 1'
#
loop_
_entity.id
_entity.type
_entity.pdbx_description
1 polymer ?
#
loop_
_entity_poly.entity_id
_entity_poly.type
_entity_poly.pdbx_seq_one_letter_code
_entity_poly.pdbx_strand_id
1 'polypeptide(L)'
;MTIEDDPKTHKEAVSSRDSAFWKEAINDEMESILSNQTWELVNLPPGSRPIGCKWVFRKKYHTDGTIQTFKARLVAKGFRQKEGI
;
A
#
# COMPACT_ATOMS: atom_id res chain seq x y z
N MET A 1 -0.14 27.05 1.63
CA MET A 1 0.66 25.81 1.58
C MET A 1 -0.22 24.76 0.94
N THR A 2 0.06 24.39 -0.30
CA THR A 2 -0.74 23.38 -1.02
C THR A 2 -0.48 22.03 -0.37
N ILE A 3 -1.47 21.50 0.33
CA ILE A 3 -1.44 20.12 0.79
C ILE A 3 -1.52 19.28 -0.49
N GLU A 4 -0.39 18.79 -0.97
CA GLU A 4 -0.36 17.86 -2.10
C GLU A 4 -1.16 16.62 -1.70
N ASP A 5 -2.16 16.28 -2.52
CA ASP A 5 -3.00 15.10 -2.30
C ASP A 5 -2.11 13.84 -2.28
N ASP A 6 -2.40 12.91 -1.37
CA ASP A 6 -1.68 11.65 -1.30
C ASP A 6 -1.87 10.87 -2.63
N PRO A 7 -0.82 10.23 -3.18
CA PRO A 7 -0.95 9.50 -4.42
C PRO A 7 -1.94 8.34 -4.26
N LYS A 8 -2.82 8.15 -5.26
CA LYS A 8 -3.87 7.12 -5.19
C LYS A 8 -3.41 5.80 -5.80
N THR A 9 -2.36 5.84 -6.61
CA THR A 9 -1.82 4.68 -7.31
C THR A 9 -0.31 4.57 -7.12
N HIS A 10 0.21 3.35 -7.23
CA HIS A 10 1.65 3.10 -7.20
C HIS A 10 2.38 3.94 -8.25
N LYS A 11 1.81 4.04 -9.47
CA LYS A 11 2.40 4.82 -10.56
C LYS A 11 2.52 6.30 -10.21
N GLU A 12 1.49 6.90 -9.62
CA GLU A 12 1.56 8.29 -9.14
C GLU A 12 2.61 8.44 -8.04
N ALA A 13 2.66 7.52 -7.07
CA ALA A 13 3.63 7.57 -5.99
C ALA A 13 5.08 7.53 -6.49
N VAL A 14 5.40 6.61 -7.41
CA VAL A 14 6.77 6.46 -7.96
C VAL A 14 7.13 7.51 -9.01
N SER A 15 6.16 8.24 -9.57
CA SER A 15 6.39 9.37 -10.49
C SER A 15 6.32 10.73 -9.80
N SER A 16 6.02 10.76 -8.49
CA SER A 16 5.97 11.99 -7.70
C SER A 16 7.37 12.51 -7.36
N ARG A 17 7.45 13.78 -6.95
CA ARG A 17 8.68 14.39 -6.42
C ARG A 17 9.27 13.61 -5.25
N ASP A 18 8.39 13.08 -4.39
CA ASP A 18 8.75 12.27 -3.23
C ASP A 18 8.93 10.77 -3.55
N SER A 19 9.13 10.41 -4.81
CA SER A 19 9.17 9.00 -5.26
C SER A 19 10.17 8.13 -4.51
N ALA A 20 11.30 8.69 -4.07
CA ALA A 20 12.29 7.96 -3.27
C ALA A 20 11.69 7.49 -1.93
N PHE A 21 11.00 8.39 -1.21
CA PHE A 21 10.36 8.07 0.07
C PHE A 21 9.19 7.10 -0.10
N TRP A 22 8.42 7.24 -1.19
CA TRP A 22 7.34 6.31 -1.50
C TRP A 22 7.86 4.90 -1.81
N LYS A 23 8.97 4.79 -2.57
CA LYS A 23 9.61 3.50 -2.87
C LYS A 23 10.13 2.83 -1.61
N GLU A 24 10.74 3.59 -0.70
CA GLU A 24 11.20 3.07 0.60
C GLU A 24 10.02 2.52 1.41
N ALA A 25 8.93 3.28 1.54
CA ALA A 25 7.72 2.82 2.23
C ALA A 25 7.08 1.58 1.59
N ILE A 26 7.11 1.48 0.25
CA ILE A 26 6.64 0.28 -0.48
C ILE A 26 7.53 -0.91 -0.15
N ASN A 27 8.85 -0.73 -0.15
CA ASN A 27 9.80 -1.79 0.11
C ASN A 27 9.67 -2.31 1.55
N ASP A 28 9.53 -1.41 2.53
CA ASP A 28 9.31 -1.74 3.95
C ASP A 28 8.03 -2.58 4.13
N GLU A 29 6.92 -2.18 3.49
CA GLU A 29 5.67 -2.96 3.52
C GLU A 29 5.87 -4.35 2.87
N MET A 30 6.54 -4.44 1.72
CA MET A 30 6.78 -5.71 1.04
C MET A 30 7.67 -6.63 1.88
N GLU A 31 8.72 -6.09 2.49
CA GLU A 31 9.61 -6.84 3.39
C GLU A 31 8.87 -7.29 4.64
N SER A 32 8.01 -6.45 5.23
CA SER A 32 7.18 -6.82 6.38
C SER A 32 6.21 -7.96 6.05
N ILE A 33 5.58 -7.91 4.87
CA ILE A 33 4.68 -8.98 4.38
C ILE A 33 5.44 -10.31 4.24
N LEU A 34 6.64 -10.28 3.66
CA LEU A 34 7.50 -11.45 3.48
C LEU A 34 8.01 -11.98 4.83
N SER A 35 8.46 -11.08 5.71
CA SER A 35 9.01 -11.39 7.03
C SER A 35 7.97 -12.01 7.95
N ASN A 36 6.71 -11.58 7.86
CA ASN A 36 5.63 -12.15 8.67
C ASN A 36 5.30 -13.61 8.33
N GLN A 37 5.87 -14.22 7.26
CA GLN A 37 5.62 -15.61 6.83
C GLN A 37 4.13 -15.98 6.71
N THR A 38 3.25 -14.98 6.60
CA THR A 38 1.79 -15.17 6.52
C THR A 38 1.31 -15.24 5.07
N TRP A 39 2.21 -15.06 4.10
CA TRP A 39 1.91 -15.01 2.68
C TRP A 39 2.86 -15.91 1.90
N GLU A 40 2.29 -16.82 1.12
CA GLU A 40 3.02 -17.59 0.10
C GLU A 40 2.55 -17.12 -1.27
N LEU A 41 3.50 -16.81 -2.16
CA LEU A 41 3.19 -16.47 -3.55
C LEU A 41 2.84 -17.77 -4.29
N VAL A 42 1.54 -18.06 -4.38
CA VAL A 42 1.04 -19.23 -5.12
C VAL A 42 0.50 -18.83 -6.49
N ASN A 43 0.64 -19.73 -7.46
CA ASN A 43 -0.05 -19.59 -8.73
C ASN A 43 -1.56 -19.71 -8.52
N LEU A 44 -2.35 -18.88 -9.20
CA LEU A 44 -3.81 -18.90 -9.09
C LEU A 44 -4.34 -20.29 -9.50
N PRO A 45 -4.98 -21.06 -8.59
CA PRO A 45 -5.50 -22.36 -8.94
C PRO A 45 -6.65 -22.24 -9.95
N PRO A 46 -6.81 -23.22 -10.85
CA PRO A 46 -7.86 -23.19 -11.88
C PRO A 46 -9.24 -23.08 -11.23
N GLY A 47 -10.07 -22.16 -11.74
CA GLY A 47 -11.41 -21.89 -11.22
C GLY A 47 -11.47 -20.94 -10.02
N SER A 48 -10.34 -20.51 -9.47
CA SER A 48 -10.30 -19.53 -8.39
C SER A 48 -10.34 -18.10 -8.92
N ARG A 49 -11.05 -17.21 -8.20
CA ARG A 49 -11.11 -15.78 -8.52
C ARG A 49 -10.18 -15.03 -7.56
N PRO A 50 -9.08 -14.44 -8.04
CA PRO A 50 -8.15 -13.72 -7.18
C PRO A 50 -8.85 -12.52 -6.55
N ILE A 51 -8.52 -12.24 -5.29
CA ILE A 51 -8.92 -10.99 -4.64
C ILE A 51 -7.94 -9.93 -5.12
N GLY A 52 -8.45 -8.87 -5.77
CA GLY A 52 -7.60 -7.75 -6.16
C GLY A 52 -7.02 -7.06 -4.93
N CYS A 53 -5.78 -6.62 -4.97
CA CYS A 53 -5.18 -5.75 -3.97
C CYS A 53 -5.15 -4.28 -4.45
N LYS A 54 -4.94 -3.35 -3.54
CA LYS A 54 -4.63 -1.95 -3.84
C LYS A 54 -3.57 -1.42 -2.88
N TRP A 55 -2.78 -0.48 -3.36
CA TRP A 55 -1.92 0.33 -2.52
C TRP A 55 -2.70 1.47 -1.87
N VAL A 56 -2.39 1.75 -0.61
CA VAL A 56 -2.87 2.91 0.13
C VAL A 56 -1.65 3.69 0.58
N PHE A 57 -1.53 4.93 0.10
CA PHE A 57 -0.45 5.83 0.45
C PHE A 57 -0.95 6.92 1.38
N ARG A 58 -0.13 7.29 2.36
CA ARG A 58 -0.44 8.37 3.30
C ARG A 58 0.81 9.04 3.81
N LYS A 59 0.91 10.36 3.64
CA LYS A 59 1.90 11.18 4.32
C LYS A 59 1.41 11.46 5.75
N LYS A 60 2.28 11.22 6.73
CA LYS A 60 2.10 11.67 8.10
C LYS A 60 2.84 12.99 8.29
N TYR A 61 2.19 13.93 8.95
CA TYR A 61 2.74 15.24 9.23
C TYR A 61 2.94 15.41 10.73
N HIS A 62 3.98 16.15 11.11
CA HIS A 62 4.16 16.66 12.46
C HIS A 62 3.10 17.72 12.78
N THR A 63 2.95 18.05 14.06
CA THR A 63 2.07 19.15 14.52
C THR A 63 2.44 20.50 13.91
N ASP A 64 3.71 20.66 13.52
CA ASP A 64 4.26 21.83 12.83
C ASP A 64 3.96 21.85 11.31
N GLY A 65 3.36 20.78 10.76
CA GLY A 65 3.02 20.66 9.35
C GLY A 65 4.14 20.13 8.45
N THR A 66 5.32 19.84 9.00
CA THR A 66 6.40 19.15 8.27
C THR A 66 6.10 17.67 8.08
N ILE A 67 6.61 17.06 7.01
CA ILE A 67 6.40 15.63 6.75
C ILE A 67 7.21 14.80 7.75
N GLN A 68 6.52 13.98 8.52
CA GLN A 68 7.12 13.05 9.48
C GLN A 68 7.51 11.73 8.83
N THR A 69 6.59 11.11 8.08
CA THR A 69 6.79 9.76 7.55
C THR A 69 5.87 9.48 6.37
N PHE A 70 6.37 8.76 5.38
CA PHE A 70 5.58 8.20 4.30
C PHE A 70 5.12 6.80 4.66
N LYS A 71 3.83 6.53 4.56
CA LYS A 71 3.28 5.18 4.78
C LYS A 71 2.68 4.65 3.49
N ALA A 72 3.11 3.47 3.08
CA ALA A 72 2.48 2.68 2.05
C ALA A 72 1.91 1.40 2.70
N ARG A 73 0.72 0.98 2.28
CA ARG A 73 0.12 -0.28 2.71
C ARG A 73 -0.49 -1.01 1.54
N LEU A 74 -0.28 -2.32 1.48
CA LEU A 74 -0.92 -3.19 0.49
C LEU A 74 -2.15 -3.83 1.13
N VAL A 75 -3.34 -3.47 0.64
CA VAL A 75 -4.60 -3.95 1.20
C VAL A 75 -5.39 -4.75 0.17
N ALA A 76 -6.04 -5.82 0.62
CA ALA A 76 -7.00 -6.55 -0.20
C ALA A 76 -8.24 -5.68 -0.45
N LYS A 77 -8.75 -5.68 -1.69
CA LYS A 77 -10.04 -5.09 -2.06
C LYS A 77 -11.14 -6.04 -1.58
N GLY A 78 -11.41 -6.00 -0.27
CA GLY A 78 -12.41 -6.83 0.41
C GLY A 78 -13.85 -6.44 0.05
N PHE A 79 -14.29 -6.73 -1.16
CA PHE A 79 -15.70 -6.56 -1.57
C PHE A 79 -16.49 -7.88 -1.53
N ARG A 80 -15.96 -8.93 -0.87
CA ARG A 80 -16.54 -10.29 -0.96
C ARG A 80 -16.73 -11.00 0.38
N GLN A 81 -16.51 -10.33 1.52
CA GLN A 81 -16.91 -10.90 2.80
C GLN A 81 -18.44 -10.94 2.86
N LYS A 82 -19.02 -12.13 2.84
CA LYS A 82 -20.40 -12.33 3.28
C LYS A 82 -20.33 -12.57 4.79
N GLU A 83 -21.11 -11.82 5.55
CA GLU A 83 -21.26 -12.05 6.99
C GLU A 83 -21.78 -13.49 7.22
N GLY A 84 -21.13 -14.26 8.09
CA GLY A 84 -21.64 -15.55 8.57
C GLY A 84 -21.19 -16.83 7.85
N ILE A 85 -20.10 -16.84 7.06
CA ILE A 85 -19.47 -18.07 6.54
C ILE A 85 -17.96 -18.01 6.73
#